data_AF-A0A820SEA3-F1
#
_entry.id   AF-A0A820SEA3-F1
#
_cell.length_a   1.000
_cell.length_b   1.000
_cell.length_c   1.000
_cell.angle_alpha   90.00
_cell.angle_beta   90.00
_cell.angle_gamma   90.00
#
_symmetry.space_group_name_H-M   'P 1'
#
loop_
_entity.id
_entity.type
_entity.pdbx_description
1 polymer ?
#
loop_
_entity_poly.entity_id
_entity_poly.type
_entity_poly.pdbx_seq_one_letter_code
_entity_poly.pdbx_strand_id
1 'polypeptide(L)' 'WMNCCTYPIYRDTFTVNPYSYLVFRFKANNPGIWMLHCHNDWHLQVGMALLFIESSQLIKQYYLKNNLTNSIPKQCYHY' A
#
# COMPACT_ATOMS: atom_id res chain seq x y z
N TRP A 1 16.39 19.53 21.36
CA TRP A 1 16.33 18.90 20.02
C TRP A 1 16.79 17.44 20.00
N MET A 2 16.82 16.73 21.13
CA MET A 2 17.32 15.35 21.22
C MET A 2 16.39 14.44 22.05
N ASN A 3 15.12 14.35 21.63
CA ASN A 3 14.17 13.34 22.14
C ASN A 3 13.65 12.42 21.00
N CYS A 4 14.38 12.33 19.88
CA CYS A 4 13.93 11.58 18.69
C CYS A 4 14.04 10.05 18.84
N CYS A 5 14.79 9.55 19.84
CA CYS A 5 15.13 8.12 19.92
C CYS A 5 14.10 7.27 20.69
N THR A 6 13.08 7.87 21.29
CA THR A 6 12.05 7.13 22.05
C THR A 6 10.83 6.74 21.20
N TYR A 7 10.59 7.40 20.06
CA TYR A 7 9.52 7.04 19.14
C TYR A 7 10.01 7.17 17.69
N PRO A 8 9.87 6.12 16.86
CA PRO A 8 10.31 6.18 15.46
C PRO A 8 9.47 7.18 14.67
N ILE A 9 10.05 7.74 13.63
CA ILE A 9 9.35 8.66 12.71
C ILE A 9 8.16 7.92 12.08
N TYR A 10 6.98 8.54 12.13
CA TYR A 10 5.75 8.03 11.53
C TYR A 10 5.40 8.89 10.31
N ARG A 11 5.55 8.33 9.10
CA ARG A 11 5.28 8.97 7.81
C ARG A 11 4.89 7.91 6.77
N ASP A 12 4.30 8.34 5.66
CA ASP A 12 3.97 7.51 4.50
C ASP A 12 5.15 7.34 3.52
N THR A 13 6.00 8.35 3.36
CA THR A 13 7.07 8.39 2.36
C THR A 13 8.44 8.62 3.00
N PHE A 14 9.44 7.85 2.53
CA PHE A 14 10.83 7.96 2.93
C PHE A 14 11.75 7.87 1.72
N THR A 15 12.85 8.63 1.76
CA THR A 15 13.91 8.53 0.74
C THR A 15 14.83 7.37 1.06
N VAL A 16 15.03 6.47 0.09
CA VAL A 16 16.02 5.40 0.15
C VAL A 16 17.21 5.82 -0.70
N ASN A 17 18.38 5.95 -0.07
CA ASN A 17 19.60 6.33 -0.78
C ASN A 17 20.13 5.16 -1.63
N PRO A 18 20.95 5.43 -2.67
CA PRO A 18 21.60 4.37 -3.44
C PRO A 18 22.38 3.40 -2.53
N TYR A 19 22.32 2.11 -2.86
CA TYR A 19 23.01 1.04 -2.12
C TYR A 19 22.67 0.95 -0.62
N SER A 20 21.47 1.39 -0.25
CA SER A 20 20.97 1.34 1.13
C SER A 20 19.64 0.59 1.23
N TYR A 21 19.12 0.48 2.44
CA TYR A 21 17.84 -0.15 2.72
C TYR A 21 17.04 0.64 3.74
N LEU A 22 15.72 0.49 3.70
CA LEU A 22 14.79 1.05 4.68
C LEU A 22 14.08 -0.11 5.39
N VAL A 23 14.04 -0.05 6.72
CA VAL A 23 13.21 -0.94 7.52
C VAL A 23 12.06 -0.12 8.08
N PHE A 24 10.84 -0.54 7.78
CA PHE A 24 9.63 0.10 8.27
C PHE A 24 8.70 -0.93 8.91
N ARG A 25 7.75 -0.44 9.71
CA ARG A 25 6.68 -1.24 10.30
C ARG A 25 5.37 -0.50 10.11
N PHE A 26 4.32 -1.25 9.82
CA PHE A 26 2.95 -0.74 9.78
C PHE A 26 2.04 -1.69 10.54
N LYS A 27 0.91 -1.17 11.02
CA LYS A 27 -0.12 -1.98 11.65
C LYS A 27 -1.13 -2.35 10.59
N ALA A 28 -1.37 -3.65 10.41
CA ALA A 28 -2.42 -4.15 9.52
C ALA A 28 -3.80 -4.01 10.19
N ASN A 29 -4.34 -2.79 10.18
CA ASN A 29 -5.65 -2.45 10.74
C ASN A 29 -6.59 -1.75 9.75
N ASN A 30 -6.29 -1.79 8.46
CA ASN A 30 -7.06 -1.17 7.40
C ASN A 30 -7.23 -2.16 6.22
N PRO A 31 -8.25 -3.04 6.23
CA PRO A 31 -8.47 -4.03 5.18
C PRO A 31 -8.53 -3.41 3.79
N GLY A 32 -7.67 -3.83 2.87
CA GLY A 32 -7.56 -3.22 1.56
C GLY A 32 -6.43 -3.80 0.71
N ILE A 33 -6.31 -3.28 -0.51
CA ILE A 33 -5.17 -3.52 -1.38
C ILE A 33 -4.37 -2.21 -1.42
N TRP A 34 -3.18 -2.21 -0.83
CA TRP A 34 -2.36 -1.01 -0.66
C TRP A 34 -1.10 -1.09 -1.49
N MET A 35 -0.77 -0.02 -2.20
CA MET A 35 0.42 0.04 -3.04
C MET A 35 1.60 0.61 -2.26
N LEU A 36 2.73 -0.08 -2.34
CA LEU A 36 4.04 0.44 -1.94
C LEU A 36 4.88 0.55 -3.19
N HIS A 37 5.33 1.76 -3.53
CA HIS A 37 6.07 1.99 -4.75
C HIS A 37 7.11 3.09 -4.59
N CYS A 38 8.01 3.19 -5.56
CA CYS A 38 8.84 4.38 -5.70
C CYS A 38 7.98 5.53 -6.22
N HIS A 39 8.01 6.68 -5.54
CA HIS A 39 7.27 7.88 -5.97
C HIS A 39 7.96 8.63 -7.13
N ASN A 40 8.97 8.02 -7.77
CA ASN A 40 9.48 8.48 -9.06
C ASN A 40 8.66 7.80 -10.17
N ASP A 41 7.97 8.60 -10.98
CA ASP A 41 7.07 8.12 -12.03
C ASP A 41 7.74 7.14 -12.98
N TRP A 42 8.99 7.41 -13.38
CA TRP A 42 9.74 6.51 -14.25
C TRP A 42 9.99 5.15 -13.59
N HIS A 43 10.39 5.13 -12.32
CA HIS A 43 10.62 3.89 -11.57
C HIS A 43 9.31 3.11 -11.37
N LEU A 44 8.20 3.80 -11.13
CA LEU A 44 6.89 3.17 -11.03
C LEU A 44 6.48 2.52 -12.36
N GLN A 45 6.63 3.23 -13.48
CA GLN A 45 6.26 2.73 -14.81
C GLN A 45 7.06 1.50 -15.24
N VAL A 46 8.34 1.43 -14.86
CA VAL A 46 9.18 0.24 -15.11
C VAL A 46 8.97 -0.89 -14.08
N GLY A 47 8.07 -0.71 -13.12
CA GLY A 47 7.59 -1.79 -12.24
C GLY A 47 8.10 -1.77 -10.80
N MET A 48 8.69 -0.68 -10.31
CA MET A 48 9.12 -0.56 -8.91
C MET A 48 7.93 -0.34 -7.95
N ALA A 49 7.07 -1.35 -7.86
CA ALA A 49 5.88 -1.37 -7.02
C ALA A 49 5.62 -2.76 -6.43
N LEU A 50 4.94 -2.78 -5.29
CA LEU A 50 4.47 -3.95 -4.58
C LEU A 50 3.05 -3.67 -4.07
N LEU A 51 2.21 -4.70 -3.99
CA LEU A 51 0.87 -4.63 -3.42
C LEU A 51 0.78 -5.42 -2.13
N PHE A 52 0.33 -4.78 -1.06
CA PHE A 52 -0.08 -5.42 0.17
C PHE A 52 -1.57 -5.75 0.08
N ILE A 53 -1.91 -7.04 0.16
CA ILE A 53 -3.30 -7.49 0.27
C ILE A 53 -3.59 -7.72 1.75
N GLU A 54 -4.13 -6.71 2.40
CA GLU A 54 -4.42 -6.73 3.82
C GLU A 54 -5.82 -7.28 4.09
N SER A 55 -5.92 -8.34 4.90
CA SER A 55 -7.20 -8.89 5.36
C SER A 55 -8.17 -9.24 4.21
N SER A 56 -7.68 -9.99 3.21
CA SER A 56 -8.44 -10.39 2.01
C SER A 56 -9.82 -10.98 2.31
N GLN A 57 -9.95 -11.74 3.39
CA GLN A 57 -11.23 -12.30 3.82
C GLN A 57 -12.21 -11.20 4.25
N LEU A 58 -11.77 -10.20 5.01
CA LEU A 58 -12.64 -9.09 5.43
C LEU A 58 -13.09 -8.26 4.23
N ILE A 59 -12.19 -8.02 3.26
CA ILE A 59 -12.53 -7.39 1.98
C ILE A 59 -13.64 -8.20 1.30
N LYS A 60 -13.44 -9.51 1.11
CA LYS A 60 -14.42 -10.38 0.45
C LYS A 60 -15.79 -10.33 1.16
N GLN A 61 -15.81 -10.44 2.49
CA GLN A 61 -17.04 -10.39 3.27
C GLN A 61 -17.75 -9.03 3.16
N TYR A 62 -16.99 -7.93 3.16
CA TYR A 62 -17.54 -6.59 2.96
C TYR A 62 -18.25 -6.45 1.60
N TYR A 63 -17.63 -6.91 0.52
CA TYR A 63 -18.24 -6.85 -0.82
C TYR A 63 -19.50 -7.72 -0.93
N LEU A 64 -19.46 -8.93 -0.36
CA LEU A 64 -20.61 -9.84 -0.35
C LEU A 64 -21.78 -9.28 0.47
N LYS A 65 -21.50 -8.75 1.68
CA LYS A 65 -22.53 -8.19 2.58
C LYS A 65 -23.27 -7.00 1.96
N ASN A 66 -22.57 -6.19 1.18
CA ASN A 66 -23.12 -4.96 0.60
C ASN A 66 -23.61 -5.14 -0.85
N ASN A 67 -23.65 -6.36 -1.39
CA ASN A 67 -23.99 -6.64 -2.79
C ASN A 67 -23.17 -5.81 -3.81
N LEU A 68 -21.89 -5.55 -3.48
CA LEU A 68 -20.97 -4.71 -4.27
C LEU A 68 -20.13 -5.51 -5.28
N THR A 69 -20.42 -6.80 -5.47
CA THR A 69 -19.67 -7.64 -6.42
C THR A 69 -19.75 -7.12 -7.86
N ASN A 70 -20.86 -6.48 -8.22
CA ASN A 70 -21.09 -5.90 -9.54
C ASN A 70 -20.69 -4.42 -9.64
N SER A 71 -20.29 -3.78 -8.55
CA SER A 71 -19.90 -2.36 -8.52
C SER A 71 -18.41 -2.16 -8.72
N ILE A 72 -17.60 -3.22 -8.73
CA ILE A 72 -16.21 -3.13 -9.19
C ILE A 72 -16.28 -2.71 -10.64
N PRO A 73 -15.73 -1.54 -11.00
CA PRO A 73 -15.96 -1.00 -12.30
C PRO A 73 -15.38 -1.94 -13.35
N LYS A 74 -16.22 -2.26 -14.35
CA LYS A 74 -15.92 -3.12 -15.50
C LYS A 74 -14.90 -2.48 -16.46
N GLN A 75 -13.99 -1.64 -15.96
CA GLN A 75 -12.93 -1.02 -16.75
C GLN A 75 -11.98 -2.06 -17.36
N CYS A 76 -11.90 -3.25 -16.75
CA CYS A 76 -11.14 -4.39 -17.24
C CYS A 76 -11.77 -5.15 -18.44
N TYR A 77 -12.85 -4.65 -19.04
CA TYR A 77 -13.49 -5.30 -20.21
C TYR A 77 -13.35 -4.47 -21.51
N HIS A 78 -12.65 -3.33 -21.47
CA HIS A 78 -12.43 -2.46 -22.63
C HIS A 78 -10.97 -2.40 -23.04
N TYR A 79 -10.43 -3.56 -23.41
CA TYR A 79 -9.20 -3.70 -24.18
C TYR A 79 -9.36 -4.82 -25.19
#